data_AF-A0A517Q1R2-F1
#
_entry.id   AF-A0A517Q1R2-F1
#
_cell.length_a   1.000
_cell.length_b   1.000
_cell.length_c   1.000
_cell.angle_alpha   90.00
_cell.angle_beta   90.00
_cell.angle_gamma   90.00
#
_symmetry.space_group_name_H-M   'P 1'
#
loop_
_entity.id
_entity.type
_entity.pdbx_description
1 polymer ?
#
loop_
_entity_poly.entity_id
_entity_poly.type
_entity_poly.pdbx_seq_one_letter_code
_entity_poly.pdbx_strand_id
1 'polypeptide(L)'
;MNGQRWITLGVVVLIILLLIALAMPAIQQAREAARRQTSKNNLKQIGLALHNYHDIYACFPPGGHHSPGRNGHARLDDEYHAVFKPE
;
A
#
# COMPACT_ATOMS: atom_id res chain seq x y z
N MET A 1 12.44 -53.21 -24.55
CA MET A 1 12.71 -52.90 -23.12
C MET A 1 12.75 -51.37 -22.94
N ASN A 2 11.64 -50.64 -23.18
CA ASN A 2 11.71 -49.18 -23.34
C ASN A 2 10.72 -48.39 -22.45
N GLY A 3 10.00 -49.04 -21.53
CA GLY A 3 8.97 -48.41 -20.69
C GLY A 3 9.49 -47.61 -19.50
N GLN A 4 10.73 -47.82 -19.07
CA GLN A 4 11.29 -47.21 -17.86
C GLN A 4 11.60 -45.70 -17.99
N ARG A 5 11.72 -45.19 -19.22
CA ARG A 5 12.06 -43.78 -19.49
C ARG A 5 10.98 -42.83 -18.99
N TRP A 6 9.71 -43.19 -19.18
CA TRP A 6 8.55 -42.39 -18.78
C TRP A 6 8.37 -42.35 -17.26
N ILE A 7 8.63 -43.48 -16.59
CA ILE A 7 8.55 -43.61 -15.13
C ILE A 7 9.62 -42.75 -14.46
N THR A 8 10.84 -42.77 -15.00
CA THR A 8 11.97 -42.01 -14.44
C THR A 8 11.75 -40.50 -14.55
N LEU A 9 11.17 -40.03 -15.66
CA LEU A 9 10.84 -38.61 -15.82
C LEU A 9 9.58 -38.21 -15.05
N GLY A 10 8.60 -39.11 -14.94
CA GLY A 10 7.35 -38.87 -14.22
C GLY A 10 7.53 -38.74 -12.71
N VAL A 11 8.40 -39.54 -12.10
CA VAL A 11 8.63 -39.47 -10.64
C VAL A 11 9.27 -38.14 -10.22
N VAL A 12 10.16 -37.58 -11.05
CA VAL A 12 10.81 -36.29 -10.79
C VAL A 12 9.78 -35.16 -10.76
N VAL A 13 8.89 -35.11 -11.74
CA VAL A 13 7.83 -34.10 -11.80
C VAL A 13 6.86 -34.25 -10.62
N LEU A 14 6.52 -35.49 -10.24
CA LEU A 14 5.66 -35.77 -9.09
C LEU A 14 6.25 -35.20 -7.78
N ILE A 15 7.55 -35.41 -7.55
CA ILE A 15 8.23 -34.91 -6.35
C ILE A 15 8.28 -33.38 -6.34
N ILE A 16 8.57 -32.73 -7.48
CA ILE A 16 8.59 -31.26 -7.56
C ILE A 16 7.21 -30.67 -7.24
N LEU A 17 6.13 -31.26 -7.77
CA LEU A 17 4.77 -30.80 -7.48
C LEU A 17 4.40 -30.96 -6.01
N LEU A 18 4.81 -32.06 -5.36
CA LEU A 18 4.58 -32.27 -3.93
C LEU A 18 5.30 -31.22 -3.06
N LEU A 19 6.54 -30.89 -3.40
CA LEU A 19 7.32 -29.86 -2.71
C LEU A 19 6.66 -28.48 -2.82
N ILE A 20 6.18 -28.12 -4.00
CA ILE A 20 5.49 -26.83 -4.24
C ILE A 20 4.11 -26.81 -3.56
N ALA A 21 3.38 -27.92 -3.59
CA ALA A 21 2.07 -28.04 -2.95
C ALA A 21 2.14 -27.84 -1.43
N LEU A 22 3.21 -28.27 -0.78
CA LEU A 22 3.43 -28.04 0.65
C LEU A 22 3.84 -26.59 0.95
N ALA A 23 4.48 -25.90 0.00
CA ALA A 23 4.88 -24.50 0.14
C ALA A 23 3.71 -23.52 -0.04
N MET A 24 2.75 -23.80 -0.93
CA MET A 24 1.62 -22.92 -1.23
C MET A 24 0.72 -22.53 -0.03
N PRO A 25 0.39 -23.42 0.95
CA PRO A 25 -0.34 -23.03 2.14
C PRO A 25 0.49 -22.13 3.08
N ALA A 26 1.82 -22.27 3.12
CA ALA A 26 2.69 -21.42 3.94
C ALA A 26 2.87 -20.01 3.36
N ILE A 27 2.79 -19.85 2.04
CA ILE A 27 2.96 -18.55 1.35
C ILE A 27 1.85 -17.55 1.73
N GLN A 28 0.67 -18.03 2.08
CA GLN A 28 -0.46 -17.17 2.47
C GLN A 28 -0.21 -16.48 3.81
N GLN A 29 0.31 -17.23 4.78
CA GLN A 29 0.71 -16.68 6.09
C GLN A 29 1.82 -15.65 5.93
N ALA A 30 2.80 -15.92 5.06
CA ALA A 30 3.87 -14.97 4.75
C ALA A 30 3.34 -13.69 4.07
N ARG A 31 2.36 -13.80 3.16
CA ARG A 31 1.76 -12.64 2.48
C ARG A 31 0.95 -11.77 3.44
N GLU A 32 0.18 -12.39 4.33
CA GLU A 32 -0.63 -11.69 5.33
C GLU A 32 0.25 -11.06 6.43
N ALA A 33 1.27 -11.78 6.88
CA ALA A 33 2.30 -11.25 7.77
C ALA A 33 3.03 -10.07 7.13
N ALA A 34 3.40 -10.15 5.84
CA ALA A 34 4.06 -9.06 5.12
C ALA A 34 3.20 -7.80 5.04
N ARG A 35 1.90 -7.91 4.73
CA ARG A 35 0.98 -6.75 4.72
C ARG A 35 0.89 -6.10 6.10
N ARG A 36 0.77 -6.92 7.15
CA ARG A 36 0.74 -6.43 8.54
C ARG A 36 2.07 -5.80 8.94
N GLN A 37 3.18 -6.34 8.45
CA GLN A 37 4.53 -5.87 8.75
C GLN A 37 4.83 -4.54 8.05
N THR A 38 4.41 -4.36 6.79
CA THR A 38 4.54 -3.09 6.08
C THR A 38 3.78 -1.97 6.80
N SER A 39 2.51 -2.19 7.16
CA SER A 39 1.73 -1.19 7.90
C SER A 39 2.37 -0.84 9.24
N LYS A 40 2.81 -1.84 10.02
CA LYS A 40 3.52 -1.61 11.29
C LYS A 40 4.85 -0.87 11.09
N ASN A 41 5.60 -1.18 10.04
CA ASN A 41 6.88 -0.54 9.78
C ASN A 41 6.71 0.92 9.34
N ASN A 42 5.69 1.21 8.52
CA ASN A 42 5.37 2.58 8.13
C ASN A 42 5.04 3.44 9.36
N LEU A 43 4.23 2.91 10.29
CA LEU A 43 3.92 3.61 11.55
C LEU A 43 5.15 3.80 12.44
N LYS A 44 6.03 2.80 12.52
CA LYS A 44 7.32 2.94 13.23
C LYS A 44 8.21 4.02 12.61
N GLN A 45 8.27 4.11 11.29
CA GLN A 45 9.03 5.16 10.59
C GLN A 45 8.47 6.55 10.86
N ILE A 46 7.14 6.70 10.84
CA ILE A 46 6.47 7.97 11.20
C ILE A 46 6.76 8.32 12.66
N GLY A 47 6.64 7.37 13.60
CA GLY A 47 6.94 7.60 15.01
C GLY A 47 8.39 8.01 15.26
N LEU A 48 9.35 7.37 14.58
CA LEU A 48 10.76 7.73 14.64
C LEU A 48 11.00 9.14 14.09
N ALA A 49 10.37 9.49 12.96
CA ALA A 49 10.47 10.83 12.39
C ALA A 49 9.89 11.90 13.32
N LEU A 50 8.74 11.63 13.95
CA LEU A 50 8.12 12.52 14.94
C LEU A 50 8.99 12.67 16.19
N HIS A 51 9.59 11.58 16.66
CA HIS A 51 10.48 11.60 17.82
C HIS A 51 11.74 12.41 17.54
N ASN A 52 12.39 12.19 16.38
CA ASN A 52 13.56 12.98 15.94
C ASN A 52 13.22 14.47 15.77
N TYR A 53 12.02 14.79 15.25
CA TYR A 53 11.58 16.17 15.11
C TYR A 53 11.34 16.83 16.48
N HIS A 54 10.69 16.11 17.40
CA HIS A 54 10.46 16.60 18.76
C HIS A 54 11.77 16.77 19.54
N ASP A 55 12.77 15.90 19.35
CA ASP A 55 14.09 16.02 19.98
C ASP A 55 14.83 17.31 19.56
N ILE A 56 14.68 17.71 18.29
CA ILE A 56 15.36 18.89 17.74
C ILE A 56 14.55 20.18 17.96
N TYR A 57 13.23 20.14 17.75
CA TYR A 57 12.38 21.34 17.69
C TYR A 57 11.47 21.51 18.92
N ALA A 58 11.48 20.56 19.86
CA ALA A 58 10.63 20.52 21.07
C ALA A 58 9.13 20.71 20.79
N CYS A 59 8.71 20.47 19.55
CA CYS A 59 7.33 20.57 19.10
C CYS A 59 7.06 19.46 18.07
N PHE A 60 5.80 19.11 17.84
CA PHE A 60 5.41 18.16 16.78
C PHE A 60 5.16 18.88 15.45
N PRO A 61 5.36 18.22 14.30
CA PRO A 61 5.19 18.85 13.00
C PRO A 61 3.72 19.24 12.75
N PRO A 62 3.46 20.34 12.02
CA PRO A 62 2.10 20.79 11.70
C PRO A 62 1.38 19.75 10.82
N GLY A 63 0.18 19.34 11.22
CA GLY A 63 -0.62 18.27 10.61
C GLY A 63 -1.22 18.57 9.22
N GLY A 64 -0.75 19.62 8.56
CA GLY A 64 -1.22 20.06 7.26
C GLY A 64 -1.06 21.57 7.11
N HIS A 65 -0.61 22.01 5.93
CA HIS A 65 -0.72 23.41 5.56
C HIS A 65 -2.13 23.66 5.03
N HIS A 66 -2.94 24.42 5.76
CA HIS A 66 -4.15 24.99 5.20
C HIS A 66 -3.71 25.98 4.11
N SER A 67 -3.64 25.54 2.86
CA SER A 67 -3.49 26.44 1.71
C SER A 67 -4.87 26.99 1.37
N PRO A 68 -5.17 28.27 1.67
CA PRO A 68 -6.51 28.83 1.50
C PRO A 68 -6.92 29.08 0.03
N GLY A 69 -6.31 28.40 -0.95
CA GLY A 69 -6.42 28.74 -2.37
C GLY A 69 -6.86 27.61 -3.31
N ARG A 70 -7.39 26.50 -2.81
CA ARG A 70 -7.82 25.34 -3.65
C ARG A 70 -9.34 25.14 -3.73
N ASN A 71 -10.12 26.13 -3.32
CA ASN A 71 -11.57 26.07 -3.45
C ASN A 71 -11.94 26.67 -4.81
N GLY A 72 -12.05 25.84 -5.85
CA GLY A 72 -12.54 26.22 -7.19
C GLY A 72 -14.02 26.61 -7.24
N HIS A 73 -14.53 27.24 -6.19
CA HIS A 73 -15.94 27.64 -6.04
C HIS A 73 -16.19 29.11 -6.42
N ALA A 74 -15.16 29.86 -6.80
CA ALA A 74 -15.21 31.27 -7.22
C ALA A 74 -15.75 31.48 -8.66
N ARG A 75 -16.49 30.50 -9.20
CA ARG A 75 -17.09 30.57 -10.55
C ARG A 75 -18.61 30.60 -10.51
N LEU A 76 -19.23 30.20 -9.40
CA LEU A 76 -20.69 30.10 -9.29
C LEU A 76 -21.31 31.42 -8.77
N ASP A 77 -20.51 32.25 -8.12
CA ASP A 77 -20.79 33.60 -7.66
C ASP A 77 -20.85 34.62 -8.81
N ASP A 78 -19.95 34.52 -9.79
CA ASP A 78 -19.97 35.38 -10.99
C ASP A 78 -21.18 35.12 -11.90
N GLU A 79 -21.59 33.85 -12.05
CA GLU A 79 -22.72 33.47 -12.92
C GLU A 79 -24.08 33.83 -12.29
N TYR A 80 -24.23 33.74 -10.97
CA TYR A 80 -25.44 34.16 -10.26
C TYR A 80 -25.64 35.69 -10.35
N HIS A 81 -24.55 36.46 -10.36
CA HIS A 81 -24.59 37.92 -10.52
C HIS A 81 -24.95 38.39 -11.94
N ALA A 82 -24.71 37.58 -12.97
CA ALA A 82 -25.00 37.94 -14.37
C ALA A 82 -26.49 37.78 -14.76
N VAL A 83 -27.23 36.87 -14.10
CA VAL A 83 -28.63 36.57 -14.42
C VAL A 83 -29.62 37.55 -13.77
N PHE A 84 -29.25 38.17 -12.64
CA PHE A 84 -30.17 38.93 -11.78
C PHE A 84 -30.00 40.46 -11.82
N LYS A 85 -29.51 41.03 -12.93
CA LYS A 85 -29.43 42.49 -13.09
C LYS A 85 -30.62 43.04 -13.90
N PRO A 86 -31.63 43.66 -13.28
CA PRO A 86 -32.55 44.55 -14.00
C PRO A 86 -31.81 45.86 -14.29
N GLU A 87 -31.91 46.30 -15.54
CA GLU A 87 -31.44 47.60 -16.05
C GLU A 87 -32.36 48.77 -15.69
#